data_AF-A0A522YPS2-F1
#
_entry.id   AF-A0A522YPS2-F1
#
_cell.length_a   1.000
_cell.length_b   1.000
_cell.length_c   1.000
_cell.angle_alpha   90.00
_cell.angle_beta   90.00
_cell.angle_gamma   90.00
#
_symmetry.space_group_name_H-M   'P 1'
#
loop_
_entity.id
_entity.type
_entity.pdbx_description
1 polymer ?
#
loop_
_entity_poly.entity_id
_entity_poly.type
_entity_poly.pdbx_seq_one_letter_code
_entity_poly.pdbx_strand_id
1 'polypeptide(L)'
;MASFSYKVNIPVFLLKDDGVIVAYTPALNLGTCGKTQAEAKIRLGGAIELFFSELVGMGTLDKALKELGWKKVDDQKFAVPRPSEQPAKIQRNIPTHLLSRRSMNVRVPVAA
;
A
#
# COMPACT_ATOMS: atom_id res chain seq x y z
N MET A 1 11.91 -22.04 -15.29
CA MET A 1 11.09 -20.81 -15.17
C MET A 1 11.99 -19.72 -14.65
N ALA A 2 12.08 -18.58 -15.33
CA ALA A 2 12.85 -17.46 -14.83
C ALA A 2 12.22 -16.96 -13.52
N SER A 3 13.01 -16.88 -12.44
CA SER A 3 12.58 -16.28 -11.19
C SER A 3 12.78 -14.78 -11.30
N PHE A 4 11.70 -14.01 -11.21
CA PHE A 4 11.74 -12.55 -11.15
C PHE A 4 11.45 -12.14 -9.71
N SER A 5 12.27 -11.23 -9.18
CA SER A 5 12.04 -10.62 -7.87
C SER A 5 11.77 -9.13 -8.06
N TYR A 6 10.65 -8.65 -7.53
CA TYR A 6 10.26 -7.24 -7.58
C TYR A 6 10.31 -6.67 -6.16
N LYS A 7 11.08 -5.61 -5.96
CA LYS A 7 11.06 -4.85 -4.72
C LYS A 7 10.07 -3.71 -4.86
N VAL A 8 8.93 -3.82 -4.19
CA VAL A 8 7.89 -2.79 -4.16
C VAL A 8 7.82 -2.15 -2.78
N ASN A 9 7.66 -0.83 -2.74
CA ASN A 9 7.36 -0.10 -1.52
C ASN A 9 5.97 0.52 -1.68
N ILE A 10 4.98 -0.04 -0.98
CA ILE A 10 3.58 0.39 -1.07
C ILE A 10 3.03 0.73 0.31
N PRO A 11 2.23 1.81 0.42
CA PRO A 11 1.58 2.15 1.68
C PRO A 11 0.55 1.08 2.05
N VAL A 12 0.54 0.71 3.33
CA VAL A 12 -0.43 -0.23 3.92
C VAL A 12 -1.12 0.44 5.09
N PHE A 13 -2.45 0.51 5.01
CA PHE A 13 -3.31 0.93 6.10
C PHE A 13 -3.69 -0.29 6.93
N LEU A 14 -3.70 -0.11 8.25
CA LEU A 14 -4.14 -1.11 9.20
C LEU A 14 -5.34 -0.57 9.95
N LEU A 15 -6.46 -1.23 9.74
CA LEU A 15 -7.75 -0.86 10.30
C LEU A 15 -8.11 -1.95 11.31
N LYS A 16 -8.64 -1.57 12.47
CA LYS A 16 -9.15 -2.53 13.45
C LYS A 16 -10.66 -2.38 13.49
N ASP A 17 -11.36 -3.48 13.29
CA ASP A 17 -12.82 -3.53 13.24
C ASP A 17 -13.31 -4.83 13.91
N ASP A 18 -14.18 -4.72 14.92
CA ASP A 18 -14.78 -5.85 15.65
C ASP A 18 -13.85 -7.04 15.98
N GLY A 19 -12.65 -6.73 16.49
CA GLY A 19 -11.68 -7.76 16.88
C GLY A 19 -10.87 -8.37 15.73
N VAL A 20 -11.10 -7.92 14.51
CA VAL A 20 -10.34 -8.25 13.30
C VAL A 20 -9.44 -7.07 12.92
N ILE A 21 -8.29 -7.38 12.33
CA ILE A 21 -7.38 -6.39 11.74
C ILE A 21 -7.40 -6.56 10.24
N VAL A 22 -7.71 -5.48 9.53
CA VAL A 22 -7.68 -5.39 8.06
C VAL A 22 -6.39 -4.69 7.66
N ALA A 23 -5.64 -5.31 6.75
CA ALA A 23 -4.51 -4.71 6.07
C ALA A 23 -4.93 -4.37 4.63
N TYR A 24 -4.84 -3.11 4.24
CA TYR A 24 -5.30 -2.63 2.94
C TYR A 24 -4.25 -1.73 2.27
N THR A 25 -4.00 -1.93 0.98
CA THR A 25 -3.17 -1.04 0.17
C THR A 25 -4.02 -0.40 -0.95
N PRO A 26 -4.27 0.91 -0.90
CA PRO A 26 -4.96 1.61 -1.99
C PRO A 26 -4.17 1.58 -3.29
N ALA A 27 -2.84 1.45 -3.21
CA ALA A 27 -1.96 1.46 -4.37
C ALA A 27 -2.26 0.28 -5.32
N LEU A 28 -2.75 -0.84 -4.80
CA LEU A 28 -3.17 -2.01 -5.58
C LEU A 28 -4.67 -2.31 -5.46
N ASN A 29 -5.40 -1.49 -4.71
CA ASN A 29 -6.78 -1.77 -4.30
C ASN A 29 -6.96 -3.20 -3.73
N LEU A 30 -6.00 -3.64 -2.91
CA LEU A 30 -5.97 -4.99 -2.32
C LEU A 30 -6.06 -4.92 -0.81
N GLY A 31 -6.83 -5.82 -0.21
CA GLY A 31 -6.96 -5.93 1.23
C GLY A 31 -7.09 -7.37 1.69
N THR A 32 -6.61 -7.63 2.90
CA THR A 32 -6.76 -8.90 3.61
C THR A 32 -7.05 -8.63 5.08
N CYS A 33 -7.39 -9.67 5.83
CA CYS A 33 -7.66 -9.55 7.26
C CYS A 33 -7.03 -10.68 8.08
N GLY A 34 -6.90 -10.46 9.38
CA GLY A 34 -6.38 -11.43 10.34
C GLY A 34 -6.78 -11.07 11.77
N LYS A 35 -6.58 -11.99 12.71
CA LYS A 35 -6.79 -11.75 14.15
C LYS A 35 -5.69 -10.87 14.73
N THR A 36 -4.52 -10.82 14.09
CA THR A 36 -3.38 -9.99 14.48
C THR A 36 -2.88 -9.13 13.31
N GLN A 37 -2.17 -8.05 13.63
CA GLN A 37 -1.53 -7.19 12.63
C GLN A 37 -0.51 -7.97 11.79
N ALA A 38 0.23 -8.89 12.42
CA ALA A 38 1.21 -9.72 11.74
C ALA A 38 0.53 -10.66 10.73
N GLU A 39 -0.55 -11.33 11.14
CA GLU A 39 -1.31 -12.24 10.29
C GLU A 39 -1.92 -11.51 9.09
N ALA A 40 -2.55 -10.35 9.30
CA ALA A 40 -3.11 -9.53 8.22
C ALA A 40 -2.02 -9.09 7.23
N LYS A 41 -0.83 -8.68 7.71
CA LYS A 41 0.31 -8.32 6.85
C LYS A 41 0.85 -9.50 6.06
N ILE A 42 1.03 -10.67 6.68
CA ILE A 42 1.53 -11.89 6.01
C ILE A 42 0.57 -12.28 4.88
N ARG A 43 -0.73 -12.29 5.16
CA ARG A 43 -1.76 -12.58 4.15
C ARG A 43 -1.77 -11.54 3.04
N LEU A 44 -1.63 -10.26 3.37
CA LEU A 44 -1.53 -9.21 2.36
C LEU A 44 -0.30 -9.42 1.46
N GLY A 45 0.85 -9.79 2.04
CA GLY A 45 2.05 -10.13 1.29
C GLY A 45 1.83 -11.25 0.27
N GLY A 46 1.21 -12.35 0.70
CA GLY A 46 0.85 -13.46 -0.20
C GLY A 46 -0.16 -13.06 -1.28
N ALA A 47 -1.14 -12.22 -0.94
CA ALA A 47 -2.10 -11.71 -1.92
C ALA A 47 -1.45 -10.80 -2.98
N ILE A 48 -0.47 -9.99 -2.57
CA ILE A 48 0.32 -9.14 -3.47
C ILE A 48 1.18 -10.01 -4.40
N GLU A 49 1.84 -11.03 -3.86
CA GLU A 49 2.65 -11.97 -4.64
C GLU A 49 1.79 -12.67 -5.71
N LEU A 50 0.62 -13.18 -5.31
CA LEU A 50 -0.33 -13.80 -6.23
C LEU A 50 -0.81 -12.81 -7.31
N PHE A 51 -1.18 -11.59 -6.91
CA PHE A 51 -1.60 -10.55 -7.84
C PHE A 51 -0.57 -10.27 -8.94
N PHE A 52 0.69 -10.07 -8.57
CA PHE A 52 1.74 -9.83 -9.56
C PHE A 52 2.04 -11.07 -10.40
N SER A 53 2.05 -12.27 -9.80
CA SER A 53 2.31 -13.52 -10.52
C SER A 53 1.26 -13.78 -11.60
N GLU A 54 -0.02 -13.62 -11.28
CA GLU A 54 -1.12 -13.79 -12.24
C GLU A 54 -1.03 -12.76 -13.37
N LEU A 55 -0.82 -11.49 -13.04
CA LEU A 55 -0.72 -10.43 -14.05
C LEU A 55 0.47 -10.59 -14.99
N VAL A 56 1.59 -11.12 -14.50
CA VAL A 56 2.75 -11.47 -15.33
C VAL A 56 2.44 -12.68 -16.20
N GLY A 57 1.85 -13.74 -15.62
CA GLY A 57 1.46 -14.95 -16.35
C GLY A 57 0.46 -14.67 -17.48
N MET A 58 -0.44 -13.72 -17.28
CA MET A 58 -1.41 -13.27 -18.27
C MET A 58 -0.87 -12.21 -19.24
N GLY A 59 0.32 -11.64 -18.99
CA GLY A 59 0.86 -10.52 -19.77
C GLY A 59 0.07 -9.20 -19.63
N THR A 60 -0.71 -9.03 -18.55
CA THR A 60 -1.62 -7.88 -18.33
C THR A 60 -1.11 -6.88 -17.29
N LEU A 61 0.08 -7.10 -16.72
CA LEU A 61 0.65 -6.26 -15.66
C LEU A 61 0.65 -4.77 -15.97
N ASP A 62 1.13 -4.36 -17.16
CA ASP A 62 1.18 -2.96 -17.56
C ASP A 62 -0.20 -2.31 -17.62
N LYS A 63 -1.19 -3.03 -18.17
CA LYS A 63 -2.57 -2.56 -18.29
C LYS A 63 -3.20 -2.39 -16.91
N ALA A 64 -3.11 -3.41 -16.05
CA ALA A 64 -3.71 -3.39 -14.72
C ALA A 64 -3.12 -2.27 -13.85
N LEU A 65 -1.79 -2.09 -13.87
CA LEU A 65 -1.15 -1.00 -13.13
C LEU A 65 -1.58 0.38 -13.64
N LYS A 66 -1.71 0.57 -14.96
CA LYS A 66 -2.24 1.84 -15.53
C LYS A 66 -3.67 2.12 -15.09
N GLU A 67 -4.54 1.11 -15.07
CA GLU A 67 -5.93 1.24 -14.60
C GLU A 67 -6.00 1.61 -13.11
N LEU A 68 -5.03 1.16 -12.31
CA LEU A 68 -4.82 1.55 -10.91
C LEU A 68 -4.16 2.93 -10.75
N GLY A 69 -3.87 3.63 -11.86
CA GLY A 69 -3.29 4.98 -11.85
C GLY A 69 -1.76 5.03 -11.78
N TRP A 70 -1.06 3.89 -11.91
CA TRP A 70 0.39 3.88 -11.96
C TRP A 70 0.90 4.41 -13.29
N LYS A 71 2.06 5.06 -13.24
CA LYS A 71 2.78 5.55 -14.41
C LYS A 71 4.16 4.91 -14.42
N LYS A 72 4.59 4.44 -15.59
CA LYS A 72 5.99 4.08 -15.81
C LYS A 72 6.83 5.35 -15.72
N VAL A 73 7.85 5.32 -14.88
CA VAL A 73 8.84 6.37 -14.76
C VAL A 73 10.19 5.75 -15.05
N ASP A 74 11.03 6.47 -15.78
CA ASP A 74 12.45 6.09 -15.90
C ASP A 74 13.10 6.25 -14.53
N ASP A 75 13.98 5.32 -14.15
CA ASP A 75 14.63 5.27 -12.85
C ASP A 75 15.36 6.59 -12.48
N GLN A 76 15.77 7.37 -13.48
CA GLN A 76 16.40 8.68 -13.31
C GLN A 76 15.44 9.81 -12.90
N LYS A 77 14.12 9.57 -12.92
CA LYS A 77 13.07 10.58 -12.67
C LYS A 77 12.11 10.19 -11.55
N PHE A 78 12.43 9.18 -10.74
CA PHE A 78 11.66 8.88 -9.54
C PHE A 78 11.79 10.01 -8.51
N ALA A 79 11.03 11.08 -8.70
CA ALA A 79 10.77 12.08 -7.69
C ALA A 79 9.56 11.61 -6.91
N VAL A 80 9.71 11.36 -5.60
CA VAL A 80 8.57 11.21 -4.71
C VAL A 80 7.72 12.48 -4.88
N PRO A 81 6.45 12.39 -5.32
CA PRO A 81 5.62 13.56 -5.48
C PRO A 81 5.60 14.30 -4.14
N ARG A 82 6.00 15.58 -4.14
CA ARG A 82 5.85 16.41 -2.95
C ARG A 82 4.35 16.46 -2.66
N PRO A 83 3.89 16.40 -1.40
CA PRO A 83 2.47 16.55 -1.04
C PRO A 83 1.81 17.89 -1.43
N SER A 84 2.38 18.65 -2.37
CA SER A 84 2.04 20.03 -2.71
C SER A 84 1.71 20.23 -4.19
N GLU A 85 0.87 19.37 -4.76
CA GLU A 85 0.05 19.72 -5.93
C GLU A 85 -1.42 19.48 -5.57
N GLN A 86 -1.90 20.39 -4.70
CA GLN A 86 -3.29 20.73 -4.39
C GLN A 86 -4.35 19.63 -4.53
N PRO A 87 -4.88 19.10 -3.41
CA PRO A 87 -6.24 18.56 -3.38
C PRO A 87 -7.20 19.76 -3.49
N ALA A 88 -7.40 20.27 -4.70
CA ALA A 88 -8.43 21.27 -4.93
C ALA A 88 -9.80 20.59 -4.70
N LYS A 89 -10.35 20.86 -3.51
CA LYS A 89 -11.71 20.54 -3.04
C LYS A 89 -12.03 19.07 -2.78
N ILE A 90 -11.49 18.56 -1.68
CA ILE A 90 -12.32 17.72 -0.81
C ILE A 90 -12.33 18.34 0.58
N GLN A 91 -13.32 19.19 0.86
CA GLN A 91 -13.65 19.56 2.24
C GLN A 91 -14.26 18.33 2.90
N ARG A 92 -13.42 17.53 3.57
CA ARG A 92 -13.88 16.51 4.51
C ARG A 92 -13.72 17.09 5.91
N ASN A 93 -14.83 17.54 6.47
CA ASN A 93 -14.90 17.91 7.88
C ASN A 93 -14.49 16.69 8.71
N ILE A 94 -13.44 16.83 9.54
CA ILE A 94 -12.99 15.77 10.42
C ILE A 94 -13.95 15.72 11.61
N PRO A 95 -14.67 14.61 11.83
CA PRO A 95 -15.45 14.44 13.05
C PRO A 95 -14.52 14.42 14.27
N THR A 96 -14.72 15.35 15.20
CA THR A 96 -13.87 15.58 16.38
C THR A 96 -13.71 14.36 17.30
N HIS A 97 -14.59 13.35 17.18
CA HIS A 97 -14.49 12.09 17.92
C HIS A 97 -13.40 11.13 17.42
N LEU A 98 -12.79 11.37 16.24
CA LEU A 98 -11.69 10.56 15.70
C LEU A 98 -10.29 11.02 16.15
N LEU A 99 -10.20 12.07 16.98
CA LEU A 99 -8.93 12.61 17.48
C LEU A 99 -8.31 11.80 18.66
N SER A 100 -8.92 10.70 19.07
CA SER A 100 -8.33 9.79 20.06
C SER A 100 -7.49 8.70 19.39
N ARG A 101 -6.31 9.06 18.86
CA ARG A 101 -5.24 8.08 18.64
C ARG A 101 -3.87 8.77 18.69
N ARG A 102 -3.11 8.44 19.74
CA ARG A 102 -1.70 8.75 19.91
C ARG A 102 -0.92 8.41 18.63
N SER A 103 -0.34 9.41 17.99
CA SER A 103 0.74 9.23 17.02
C SER A 103 1.98 8.74 17.78
N MET A 104 2.36 7.47 17.61
CA MET A 104 3.72 7.04 17.94
C MET A 104 4.60 7.22 16.71
N ASN A 105 5.49 8.21 16.77
CA ASN A 105 6.65 8.28 15.90
C ASN A 105 7.66 7.23 16.37
N VAL A 106 8.01 6.26 15.53
CA VAL A 106 9.13 5.34 15.78
C VAL A 106 10.25 5.69 14.80
N ARG A 107 11.39 6.14 15.32
CA ARG A 107 12.68 6.14 14.61
C ARG A 107 13.35 4.80 14.87
N VAL A 108 13.97 4.20 13.85
CA VAL A 108 14.88 3.07 14.03
C VAL A 108 16.26 3.51 13.53
N PRO A 109 17.31 3.43 14.35
CA PRO A 109 18.67 3.74 13.93
C PRO A 109 19.23 2.58 13.09
N VAL A 110 19.99 2.89 12.05
CA VAL A 110 20.89 1.92 11.42
C VAL A 110 22.24 2.08 12.12
N ALA A 111 22.63 1.06 12.89
CA ALA A 111 23.98 0.97 13.43
C ALA A 111 24.98 0.69 12.30
N ALA A 112 26.17 1.25 12.46
CA ALA A 112 27.30 1.30 11.53
C ALA A 112 27.78 -0.07 11.02
#